data_AF-A0A3D0MBT5-F1
#
_entry.id   AF-A0A3D0MBT5-F1
#
_cell.length_a   1.000
_cell.length_b   1.000
_cell.length_c   1.000
_cell.angle_alpha   90.00
_cell.angle_beta   90.00
_cell.angle_gamma   90.00
#
_symmetry.space_group_name_H-M   'P 1'
#
loop_
_entity.id
_entity.type
_entity.pdbx_description
1 polymer ?
#
loop_
_entity_poly.entity_id
_entity_poly.type
_entity_poly.pdbx_seq_one_letter_code
_entity_poly.pdbx_strand_id
1 'polypeptide(L)'
;MIKGRFQDSFSSIEEARAHGYHLCSCCAPIAQKYRKEHKKIKEFCRMNDLTCKLQDGALHVISRHDCWRIIVNGHNKNIFLYHKNTDRRERNNPYHNFVPGYHSQPSHSSTILGYLEYIVTHDQYRDQHPCTEKVINISDKNVIKDTGKSYPGYRRIKGTKRYRKEQARKKRQARRAAIIRVYALLDELAAIGY
;
A
#
# COMPACT_ATOMS: atom_id res chain seq x y z
N MET A 1 40.01 -12.74 10.55
CA MET A 1 38.78 -13.56 10.55
C MET A 1 37.66 -12.78 11.20
N ILE A 2 36.72 -12.22 10.43
CA ILE A 2 35.55 -11.55 10.99
C ILE A 2 34.48 -12.63 11.19
N LYS A 3 34.35 -13.16 12.40
CA LYS A 3 33.20 -14.00 12.79
C LYS A 3 32.00 -13.08 12.97
N GLY A 4 31.32 -12.73 11.88
CA GLY A 4 30.01 -12.11 11.96
C GLY A 4 29.07 -13.10 12.66
N ARG A 5 28.47 -12.70 13.78
CA ARG A 5 27.36 -13.45 14.38
C ARG A 5 26.25 -13.53 13.33
N PHE A 6 26.06 -14.70 12.74
CA PHE A 6 24.86 -15.00 11.98
C PHE A 6 23.72 -15.11 12.99
N GLN A 7 22.67 -14.32 12.80
CA GLN A 7 21.47 -14.39 13.60
C GLN A 7 20.64 -15.55 13.04
N ASP A 8 20.37 -16.58 13.85
CA ASP A 8 19.80 -17.85 13.38
C ASP A 8 18.35 -17.74 12.90
N SER A 9 17.64 -16.67 13.29
CA SER A 9 16.31 -16.36 12.78
C SER A 9 15.94 -14.89 13.03
N PHE A 10 14.99 -14.38 12.24
CA PHE A 10 14.40 -13.06 12.40
C PHE A 10 12.88 -13.21 12.60
N SER A 11 12.29 -12.34 13.41
CA SER A 11 10.85 -12.35 13.70
C SER A 11 10.03 -11.79 12.54
N SER A 12 10.66 -11.00 11.66
CA SER A 12 10.03 -10.47 10.44
C SER A 12 11.02 -10.29 9.29
N ILE A 13 10.50 -10.19 8.06
CA ILE A 13 11.29 -9.86 6.87
C ILE A 13 11.91 -8.45 6.98
N GLU A 14 11.23 -7.53 7.67
CA GLU A 14 11.70 -6.15 7.86
C GLU A 14 12.89 -6.08 8.83
N GLU A 15 12.85 -6.89 9.89
CA GLU A 15 13.95 -7.06 10.83
C GLU A 15 15.17 -7.66 10.13
N ALA A 16 15.01 -8.74 9.35
CA ALA A 16 16.09 -9.31 8.56
C ALA A 16 16.77 -8.26 7.65
N ARG A 17 15.96 -7.39 7.01
CA ARG A 17 16.46 -6.28 6.18
C ARG A 17 17.21 -5.23 6.98
N ALA A 18 16.75 -4.86 8.17
CA ALA A 18 17.46 -3.92 9.04
C ALA A 18 18.86 -4.44 9.43
N HIS A 19 19.02 -5.77 9.48
CA HIS A 19 20.29 -6.46 9.68
C HIS A 19 21.09 -6.72 8.38
N GLY A 20 20.66 -6.17 7.25
CA GLY A 20 21.36 -6.28 5.96
C GLY A 20 21.08 -7.56 5.17
N TYR A 21 20.13 -8.39 5.60
CA TYR A 21 19.73 -9.60 4.87
C TYR A 21 18.69 -9.27 3.80
N HIS A 22 18.90 -9.79 2.59
CA HIS A 22 18.02 -9.59 1.45
C HIS A 22 17.47 -10.92 0.93
N LEU A 23 16.24 -10.90 0.42
CA LEU A 23 15.68 -12.06 -0.26
C LEU A 23 16.43 -12.33 -1.56
N CYS A 24 16.79 -13.60 -1.77
CA CYS A 24 17.50 -14.03 -2.97
C CYS A 24 16.69 -13.67 -4.24
N SER A 25 17.33 -12.92 -5.14
CA SER A 25 16.78 -12.53 -6.44
C SER A 25 16.47 -13.73 -7.34
N CYS A 26 17.09 -14.88 -7.10
CA CYS A 26 16.80 -16.13 -7.82
C CYS A 26 15.63 -16.88 -7.19
N CYS A 27 15.64 -17.05 -5.86
CA CYS A 27 14.72 -17.97 -5.20
C CYS A 27 13.35 -17.37 -4.89
N ALA A 28 13.23 -16.04 -4.82
CA ALA A 28 11.96 -15.38 -4.49
C ALA A 28 10.83 -15.80 -5.48
N PRO A 29 9.64 -16.18 -4.99
CA PRO A 29 8.56 -16.67 -5.86
C PRO A 29 8.14 -15.69 -6.96
N ILE A 30 8.11 -14.39 -6.66
CA ILE A 30 7.82 -13.36 -7.66
C ILE A 30 8.92 -13.28 -8.73
N ALA A 31 10.19 -13.49 -8.35
CA ALA A 31 11.30 -13.47 -9.27
C ALA A 31 11.26 -14.66 -10.24
N GLN A 32 10.85 -15.83 -9.75
CA GLN A 32 10.62 -17.00 -10.59
C GLN A 32 9.52 -16.73 -11.62
N LYS A 33 8.38 -16.15 -11.19
CA LYS A 33 7.30 -15.74 -12.10
C LYS A 33 7.79 -14.70 -13.13
N TYR A 34 8.51 -13.67 -12.68
CA TYR A 34 9.07 -12.63 -13.55
C TYR A 34 10.02 -13.22 -14.60
N ARG A 35 10.88 -14.18 -14.24
CA ARG A 35 11.80 -14.83 -15.19
C ARG A 35 11.06 -15.64 -16.26
N LYS A 36 9.99 -16.35 -15.89
CA LYS A 36 9.17 -17.12 -16.85
C LYS A 36 8.57 -16.23 -17.95
N GLU A 37 8.16 -15.02 -17.59
CA GLU A 37 7.50 -14.07 -18.49
C GLU A 37 8.41 -12.89 -18.89
N HIS A 38 9.73 -13.00 -18.67
CA HIS A 38 10.64 -11.85 -18.68
C HIS A 38 10.61 -11.03 -19.96
N LYS A 39 10.68 -11.71 -21.12
CA LYS A 39 10.70 -11.05 -22.44
C LYS A 39 9.41 -10.26 -22.66
N LYS A 40 8.25 -10.88 -22.40
CA LYS A 40 6.93 -10.26 -22.54
C LYS A 40 6.78 -9.06 -21.60
N ILE A 41 7.21 -9.22 -20.35
CA ILE A 41 7.15 -8.13 -19.36
C ILE A 41 8.04 -6.96 -19.78
N LYS A 42 9.28 -7.21 -20.22
CA LYS A 42 10.17 -6.14 -20.68
C LYS A 42 9.63 -5.42 -21.92
N GLU A 43 9.15 -6.16 -22.91
CA GLU A 43 8.50 -5.63 -24.11
C GLU A 43 7.33 -4.73 -23.71
N PHE A 44 6.44 -5.23 -22.85
CA PHE A 44 5.27 -4.50 -22.38
C PHE A 44 5.64 -3.25 -21.60
N CYS A 45 6.60 -3.34 -20.66
CA CYS A 45 7.06 -2.18 -19.89
C CYS A 45 7.66 -1.12 -20.83
N ARG A 46 8.42 -1.53 -21.87
CA ARG A 46 8.97 -0.62 -22.89
C ARG A 46 7.88 0.05 -23.74
N MET A 47 6.87 -0.70 -24.16
CA MET A 47 5.79 -0.18 -25.01
C MET A 47 4.84 0.79 -24.29
N ASN A 48 4.74 0.68 -22.96
CA ASN A 48 3.78 1.44 -22.15
C ASN A 48 4.46 2.40 -21.15
N ASP A 49 5.74 2.72 -21.36
CA ASP A 49 6.53 3.62 -20.49
C ASP A 49 6.49 3.25 -19.00
N LEU A 50 6.46 1.95 -18.68
CA LEU A 50 6.53 1.46 -17.31
C LEU A 50 7.97 1.16 -16.93
N THR A 51 8.35 1.53 -15.71
CA THR A 51 9.63 1.11 -15.13
C THR A 51 9.41 -0.03 -14.15
N CYS A 52 9.99 -1.19 -14.45
CA CYS A 52 9.77 -2.44 -13.73
C CYS A 52 11.09 -2.90 -13.08
N LYS A 53 11.16 -2.91 -11.74
CA LYS A 53 12.37 -3.30 -10.97
C LYS A 53 12.05 -4.40 -9.96
N LEU A 54 12.74 -5.52 -10.07
CA LEU A 54 12.69 -6.59 -9.07
C LEU A 54 13.63 -6.24 -7.91
N GLN A 55 13.09 -6.15 -6.70
CA GLN A 55 13.88 -5.85 -5.51
C GLN A 55 13.24 -6.48 -4.27
N ASP A 56 14.05 -7.11 -3.41
CA ASP A 56 13.64 -7.62 -2.09
C ASP A 56 12.38 -8.50 -2.09
N GLY A 57 12.25 -9.37 -3.09
CA GLY A 57 11.10 -10.28 -3.22
C GLY A 57 9.80 -9.61 -3.64
N ALA A 58 9.87 -8.38 -4.18
CA ALA A 58 8.77 -7.64 -4.76
C ALA A 58 9.13 -7.17 -6.19
N LEU A 59 8.13 -7.06 -7.05
CA LEU A 59 8.26 -6.34 -8.31
C LEU A 59 7.71 -4.93 -8.11
N HIS A 60 8.60 -3.94 -8.16
CA HIS A 60 8.26 -2.53 -8.12
C HIS A 60 7.94 -2.08 -9.54
N VAL A 61 6.80 -1.42 -9.70
CA VAL A 61 6.37 -0.86 -10.98
C VAL A 61 6.10 0.62 -10.79
N ILE A 62 6.77 1.46 -11.57
CA ILE A 62 6.52 2.90 -11.63
C ILE A 62 5.82 3.13 -12.96
N SER A 63 4.61 3.69 -12.87
CA SER A 63 3.83 4.13 -14.02
C SER A 63 3.89 5.64 -14.13
N ARG A 64 3.18 6.23 -15.10
CA ARG A 64 3.17 7.67 -15.34
C ARG A 64 2.67 8.43 -14.11
N HIS A 65 1.64 7.90 -13.47
CA HIS A 65 0.95 8.59 -12.38
C HIS A 65 1.30 8.07 -10.99
N ASP A 66 1.70 6.81 -10.88
CA ASP A 66 1.70 6.09 -9.61
C ASP A 66 2.88 5.13 -9.45
N CYS A 67 3.06 4.70 -8.20
CA CYS A 67 4.00 3.66 -7.85
C CYS A 67 3.23 2.44 -7.32
N TRP A 68 3.65 1.27 -7.75
CA TRP A 68 2.99 0.00 -7.46
C TRP A 68 3.99 -1.03 -6.97
N ARG A 69 3.48 -2.03 -6.25
CA ARG A 69 4.24 -3.22 -5.84
C ARG A 69 3.41 -4.46 -6.13
N ILE A 70 4.01 -5.42 -6.79
CA ILE A 70 3.45 -6.77 -6.94
C ILE A 70 4.25 -7.69 -6.02
N ILE A 71 3.56 -8.29 -5.06
CA ILE A 71 4.15 -9.23 -4.10
C ILE A 71 3.41 -10.55 -4.13
N VAL A 72 4.08 -11.62 -3.72
CA VAL A 72 3.40 -12.88 -3.41
C VAL A 72 2.94 -12.81 -1.96
N ASN A 73 1.64 -13.01 -1.72
CA ASN A 73 1.06 -13.00 -0.38
C ASN A 73 0.29 -14.31 -0.14
N GLY A 74 0.36 -14.83 1.09
CA GLY A 74 -0.30 -16.05 1.53
C GLY A 74 0.36 -17.36 1.05
N HIS A 75 -0.19 -18.48 1.52
CA HIS A 75 0.36 -19.82 1.30
C HIS A 75 0.22 -20.32 -0.15
N ASN A 76 -0.77 -19.82 -0.90
CA ASN A 76 -1.11 -20.31 -2.24
C ASN A 76 -0.23 -19.73 -3.36
N LYS A 77 0.86 -19.04 -3.03
CA LYS A 77 1.76 -18.36 -4.00
C LYS A 77 1.04 -17.40 -4.96
N ASN A 78 -0.11 -16.88 -4.51
CA ASN A 78 -0.88 -15.89 -5.25
C ASN A 78 -0.16 -14.56 -5.23
N ILE A 79 -0.18 -13.86 -6.37
CA ILE A 79 0.34 -12.51 -6.48
C ILE A 79 -0.76 -11.50 -6.18
N PHE A 80 -0.37 -10.39 -5.56
CA PHE A 80 -1.26 -9.31 -5.17
C PHE A 80 -0.65 -7.99 -5.60
N LEU A 81 -1.51 -7.09 -6.08
CA LEU A 81 -1.15 -5.75 -6.49
C LEU A 81 -1.40 -4.76 -5.36
N TYR A 82 -0.40 -3.95 -5.07
CA TYR A 82 -0.42 -2.90 -4.07
C TYR A 82 -0.15 -1.54 -4.72
N HIS A 83 -0.95 -0.55 -4.37
CA HIS A 83 -0.84 0.82 -4.85
C HIS A 83 -0.25 1.71 -3.76
N LYS A 84 0.69 2.61 -4.11
CA LYS A 84 1.34 3.49 -3.15
C LYS A 84 0.36 4.54 -2.63
N ASN A 85 0.30 4.71 -1.31
CA ASN A 85 -0.59 5.68 -0.70
C ASN A 85 -0.19 7.11 -1.09
N THR A 86 -1.10 7.80 -1.78
CA THR A 86 -1.00 9.22 -2.10
C THR A 86 -1.38 10.09 -0.90
N ASP A 87 -2.28 9.63 -0.03
CA ASP A 87 -2.65 10.32 1.22
C ASP A 87 -1.53 10.21 2.28
N ARG A 88 -1.02 11.36 2.74
CA ARG A 88 0.01 11.46 3.78
C ARG A 88 -0.40 10.78 5.10
N ARG A 89 -1.69 10.76 5.45
CA ARG A 89 -2.21 10.17 6.69
C ARG A 89 -2.20 8.64 6.64
N GLU A 90 -2.52 8.06 5.50
CA GLU A 90 -2.47 6.60 5.28
C GLU A 90 -1.05 6.10 5.04
N ARG A 91 -0.14 6.96 4.57
CA ARG A 91 1.29 6.63 4.42
C ARG A 91 2.00 6.42 5.76
N ASN A 92 1.66 7.24 6.76
CA ASN A 92 2.28 7.20 8.09
C ASN A 92 1.52 6.32 9.10
N ASN A 93 0.58 5.49 8.62
CA ASN A 93 -0.17 4.59 9.48
C ASN A 93 0.46 3.18 9.43
N PRO A 94 1.34 2.83 10.38
CA PRO A 94 2.07 1.55 10.36
C PRO A 94 1.15 0.33 10.58
N TYR A 95 -0.11 0.54 10.97
CA TYR A 95 -1.02 -0.54 11.39
C TYR A 95 -2.04 -0.96 10.34
N HIS A 96 -2.10 -0.30 9.18
CA HIS A 96 -3.21 -0.48 8.25
C HIS A 96 -2.90 -1.31 7.00
N ASN A 97 -1.63 -1.57 6.69
CA ASN A 97 -1.24 -2.22 5.44
C ASN A 97 -0.14 -3.26 5.63
N PHE A 98 -0.32 -4.44 5.03
CA PHE A 98 0.70 -5.51 4.97
C PHE A 98 2.00 -5.06 4.30
N VAL A 99 1.92 -4.07 3.41
CA VAL A 99 3.08 -3.40 2.81
C VAL A 99 3.08 -1.94 3.29
N PRO A 100 4.06 -1.51 4.11
CA PRO A 100 4.08 -0.15 4.65
C PRO A 100 4.02 0.91 3.55
N GLY A 101 3.09 1.86 3.68
CA GLY A 101 2.89 2.94 2.71
C GLY A 101 2.17 2.55 1.40
N TYR A 102 1.66 1.32 1.29
CA TYR A 102 0.89 0.86 0.13
C TYR A 102 -0.41 0.18 0.58
N HIS A 103 -1.50 0.33 -0.17
CA HIS A 103 -2.73 -0.43 0.09
C HIS A 103 -2.95 -1.51 -0.96
N SER A 104 -3.65 -2.58 -0.60
CA SER A 104 -4.02 -3.64 -1.54
C SER A 104 -5.03 -3.10 -2.54
N GLN A 105 -4.72 -3.22 -3.82
CA GLN A 105 -5.66 -2.91 -4.90
C GLN A 105 -6.65 -4.08 -5.03
N PRO A 106 -7.98 -3.84 -5.04
CA PRO A 106 -9.00 -4.85 -5.35
C PRO A 106 -9.01 -5.27 -6.83
N SER A 107 -7.84 -5.65 -7.35
CA SER A 107 -7.66 -6.25 -8.67
C SER A 107 -6.95 -7.58 -8.51
N HIS A 108 -7.47 -8.61 -9.20
CA HIS A 108 -6.95 -9.97 -9.10
C HIS A 108 -6.48 -10.42 -10.47
N SER A 109 -5.19 -10.75 -10.56
CA SER A 109 -4.59 -11.40 -11.72
C SER A 109 -3.66 -12.50 -11.23
N SER A 110 -3.59 -13.59 -11.97
CA SER A 110 -2.67 -14.71 -11.70
C SER A 110 -1.27 -14.48 -12.30
N THR A 111 -1.15 -13.55 -13.25
CA THR A 111 0.06 -13.23 -14.02
C THR A 111 0.55 -11.81 -13.73
N ILE A 112 1.85 -11.60 -13.87
CA ILE A 112 2.43 -10.27 -13.72
C ILE A 112 1.93 -9.37 -14.85
N LEU A 113 1.86 -9.90 -16.08
CA LEU A 113 1.40 -9.16 -17.25
C LEU A 113 -0.01 -8.59 -17.06
N GLY A 114 -0.97 -9.38 -16.56
CA GLY A 114 -2.33 -8.88 -16.34
C GLY A 114 -2.39 -7.75 -15.30
N TYR A 115 -1.46 -7.71 -14.34
CA TYR A 115 -1.34 -6.54 -13.46
C TYR A 115 -0.72 -5.32 -14.15
N LEU A 116 0.22 -5.52 -15.07
CA LEU A 116 0.77 -4.41 -15.86
C LEU A 116 -0.31 -3.81 -16.79
N GLU A 117 -1.14 -4.64 -17.41
CA GLU A 117 -2.30 -4.22 -18.20
C GLU A 117 -3.29 -3.41 -17.34
N TYR A 118 -3.59 -3.89 -16.14
CA TYR A 118 -4.40 -3.15 -15.18
C TYR A 118 -3.79 -1.78 -14.83
N ILE A 119 -2.48 -1.70 -14.59
CA ILE A 119 -1.79 -0.44 -14.28
C ILE A 119 -1.90 0.56 -15.44
N VAL A 120 -1.73 0.10 -16.68
CA VAL A 120 -1.86 0.97 -17.87
C VAL A 120 -3.30 1.47 -18.03
N THR A 121 -4.29 0.59 -17.95
CA THR A 121 -5.71 0.99 -18.03
C THR A 121 -6.10 1.94 -16.90
N HIS A 122 -5.54 1.76 -15.71
CA HIS A 122 -5.71 2.68 -14.59
C HIS A 122 -5.13 4.07 -14.87
N ASP A 123 -3.93 4.15 -15.45
CA ASP A 123 -3.30 5.42 -15.83
C ASP A 123 -4.09 6.12 -16.95
N GLN A 124 -4.57 5.39 -17.95
CA GLN A 124 -5.46 5.92 -19.00
C GLN A 124 -6.75 6.49 -18.41
N TYR A 125 -7.35 5.79 -17.43
CA TYR A 125 -8.51 6.30 -16.73
C TYR A 125 -8.20 7.61 -16.00
N ARG A 126 -7.02 7.73 -15.37
CA ARG A 126 -6.57 8.97 -14.71
C ARG A 126 -6.31 10.11 -15.70
N ASP A 127 -5.78 9.82 -16.88
CA ASP A 127 -5.58 10.80 -17.95
C ASP A 127 -6.93 11.36 -18.46
N GLN A 128 -7.94 10.51 -18.56
CA GLN A 128 -9.30 10.89 -18.98
C GLN A 128 -10.10 11.58 -17.86
N HIS A 129 -9.76 11.27 -16.60
CA HIS A 129 -10.39 11.82 -15.42
C HIS A 129 -9.34 12.52 -14.56
N PRO A 130 -8.67 13.57 -15.10
CA PRO A 130 -7.69 14.31 -14.33
C PRO A 130 -8.42 14.83 -13.11
N CYS A 131 -7.96 14.40 -11.93
CA CYS A 131 -8.40 15.01 -10.69
C CYS A 131 -7.96 16.46 -10.78
N THR A 132 -8.88 17.34 -11.15
CA THR A 132 -8.73 18.77 -10.91
C THR A 132 -8.56 18.87 -9.41
N GLU A 133 -7.31 18.93 -8.98
CA GLU A 133 -6.97 19.49 -7.70
C GLU A 133 -7.71 20.82 -7.72
N LYS A 134 -8.79 20.93 -6.94
CA LYS A 134 -9.52 22.19 -6.84
C LYS A 134 -8.46 23.19 -6.42
N VAL A 135 -7.94 23.96 -7.37
CA VAL A 135 -7.13 25.13 -7.08
C VAL A 135 -8.09 26.00 -6.30
N ILE A 136 -7.99 25.94 -4.98
CA ILE A 136 -8.68 26.88 -4.11
C ILE A 136 -7.92 28.19 -4.33
N ASN A 137 -8.31 28.91 -5.38
CA ASN A 137 -7.93 30.31 -5.51
C ASN A 137 -8.60 31.03 -4.34
N ILE A 138 -7.78 31.49 -3.40
CA ILE A 138 -8.18 32.10 -2.12
C ILE A 138 -8.92 33.44 -2.34
N SER A 139 -9.05 33.92 -3.57
CA SER A 139 -9.61 35.22 -3.92
C SER A 139 -11.14 35.28 -4.08
N ASP A 140 -11.81 34.19 -4.45
CA ASP A 140 -13.24 34.29 -4.85
C ASP A 140 -14.16 33.67 -3.81
N LYS A 141 -14.54 34.48 -2.83
CA LYS A 141 -15.48 34.11 -1.76
C LYS A 141 -16.94 33.98 -2.21
N ASN A 142 -17.28 34.15 -3.47
CA ASN A 142 -18.68 34.09 -3.91
C ASN A 142 -18.80 33.33 -5.24
N VAL A 143 -19.83 32.47 -5.32
CA VAL A 143 -20.26 31.64 -6.45
C VAL A 143 -19.68 30.21 -6.47
N ILE A 144 -20.26 29.34 -5.65
CA ILE A 144 -20.38 27.90 -5.98
C ILE A 144 -21.87 27.61 -6.14
N LYS A 145 -22.35 27.55 -7.38
CA LYS A 145 -23.60 26.86 -7.73
C LYS A 145 -23.25 25.40 -8.03
N ASP A 146 -23.76 24.49 -7.20
CA ASP A 146 -24.89 23.71 -7.68
C ASP A 146 -24.73 22.52 -8.65
N THR A 147 -23.54 22.01 -9.02
CA THR A 147 -23.45 20.74 -9.79
C THR A 147 -22.56 19.74 -9.05
N GLY A 148 -23.18 19.01 -8.12
CA GLY A 148 -22.52 18.07 -7.21
C GLY A 148 -21.53 17.11 -7.90
N LYS A 149 -20.38 16.81 -7.31
CA LYS A 149 -20.28 16.22 -5.96
C LYS A 149 -18.92 16.55 -5.30
N SER A 150 -18.93 17.55 -4.42
CA SER A 150 -18.26 17.52 -3.11
C SER A 150 -18.41 18.92 -2.51
N TYR A 151 -19.44 19.11 -1.69
CA TYR A 151 -19.72 20.38 -1.02
C TYR A 151 -18.83 20.56 0.22
N PRO A 152 -18.12 21.71 0.34
CA PRO A 152 -17.54 22.13 1.60
C PRO A 152 -18.68 22.65 2.49
N GLY A 153 -19.01 21.91 3.55
CA GLY A 153 -20.07 22.30 4.50
C GLY A 153 -20.88 21.16 5.12
N TYR A 154 -20.77 19.93 4.62
CA TYR A 154 -21.50 18.81 5.20
C TYR A 154 -20.80 18.32 6.49
N ARG A 155 -21.09 18.94 7.63
CA ARG A 155 -20.97 18.22 8.91
C ARG A 155 -21.77 16.94 8.73
N ARG A 156 -21.10 15.78 8.80
CA ARG A 156 -21.75 14.46 8.63
C ARG A 156 -22.98 14.42 9.54
N ILE A 157 -24.17 14.52 8.94
CA ILE A 157 -25.42 14.63 9.68
C ILE A 157 -25.54 13.40 10.58
N LYS A 158 -25.58 13.62 11.90
CA LYS A 158 -25.76 12.57 12.91
C LYS A 158 -27.04 11.80 12.54
N GLY A 159 -26.97 10.47 12.56
CA GLY A 159 -28.11 9.59 12.24
C GLY A 159 -28.10 8.94 10.84
N THR A 160 -27.33 9.48 9.88
CA THR A 160 -27.18 8.84 8.55
C THR A 160 -26.49 7.48 8.66
N LYS A 161 -26.79 6.55 7.73
CA LYS A 161 -26.13 5.22 7.66
C LYS A 161 -24.60 5.35 7.58
N ARG A 162 -24.11 6.35 6.84
CA ARG A 162 -22.68 6.64 6.67
C ARG A 162 -22.05 7.16 7.98
N TYR A 163 -22.74 8.05 8.71
CA TYR A 163 -22.32 8.51 10.04
C TYR A 163 -22.23 7.34 11.04
N ARG A 164 -23.28 6.50 11.11
CA ARG A 164 -23.32 5.33 12.00
C ARG A 164 -22.18 4.34 11.71
N LYS A 165 -21.91 4.05 10.43
CA LYS A 165 -20.80 3.17 10.01
C LYS A 165 -19.44 3.74 10.42
N GLU A 166 -19.26 5.04 10.31
CA GLU A 166 -18.02 5.69 10.70
C GLU A 166 -17.83 5.73 12.22
N GLN A 167 -18.88 6.04 13.00
CA GLN A 167 -18.81 5.97 14.47
C GLN A 167 -18.47 4.55 14.94
N ALA A 168 -19.07 3.53 14.32
CA ALA A 168 -18.71 2.14 14.58
C ALA A 168 -17.24 1.84 14.25
N ARG A 169 -16.71 2.38 13.15
CA ARG A 169 -15.28 2.25 12.79
C ARG A 169 -14.38 2.93 13.83
N LYS A 170 -14.70 4.15 14.25
CA LYS A 170 -13.97 4.89 15.30
C LYS A 170 -13.99 4.14 16.63
N LYS A 171 -15.14 3.61 17.05
CA LYS A 171 -15.28 2.81 18.28
C LYS A 171 -14.43 1.53 18.22
N ARG A 172 -14.39 0.84 17.07
CA ARG A 172 -13.52 -0.33 16.85
C ARG A 172 -12.04 0.04 16.93
N GLN A 173 -11.64 1.15 16.31
CA GLN A 173 -10.26 1.64 16.37
C GLN A 173 -9.85 2.02 17.80
N ALA A 174 -10.70 2.76 18.52
CA ALA A 174 -10.46 3.12 19.92
C ALA A 174 -10.35 1.88 20.82
N ARG A 175 -11.23 0.88 20.65
CA ARG A 175 -11.15 -0.39 21.39
C ARG A 175 -9.83 -1.11 21.13
N ARG A 176 -9.40 -1.20 19.87
CA ARG A 176 -8.11 -1.82 19.51
C ARG A 176 -6.93 -1.06 20.11
N ALA A 177 -6.92 0.26 20.02
CA ALA A 177 -5.87 1.09 20.61
C ALA A 177 -5.81 0.94 22.15
N ALA A 178 -6.96 0.85 22.82
CA ALA A 178 -7.02 0.59 24.26
C ALA A 178 -6.44 -0.77 24.62
N ILE A 179 -6.79 -1.83 23.88
CA ILE A 179 -6.24 -3.18 24.08
C ILE A 179 -4.71 -3.15 23.95
N ILE A 180 -4.18 -2.52 22.89
CA ILE A 180 -2.74 -2.38 22.68
C ILE A 180 -2.08 -1.65 23.85
N ARG A 181 -2.70 -0.57 24.33
CA ARG A 181 -2.17 0.18 25.46
C ARG A 181 -2.16 -0.62 26.76
N VAL A 182 -3.17 -1.46 27.00
CA VAL A 182 -3.16 -2.36 28.15
C VAL A 182 -2.00 -3.35 28.05
N TYR A 183 -1.79 -3.98 26.89
CA TYR A 183 -0.65 -4.88 26.70
C TYR A 183 0.69 -4.17 26.92
N ALA A 184 0.86 -2.96 26.37
CA ALA A 184 2.06 -2.17 26.59
C ALA A 184 2.31 -1.87 28.09
N LEU A 185 1.25 -1.54 28.84
CA LEU A 185 1.35 -1.32 30.29
C LEU A 185 1.69 -2.61 31.06
N LEU A 186 1.16 -3.76 30.64
CA LEU A 186 1.51 -5.05 31.25
C LEU A 186 2.98 -5.39 31.00
N ASP A 187 3.49 -5.14 29.80
CA ASP A 187 4.90 -5.34 29.47
C ASP A 187 5.80 -4.39 30.27
N GLU A 188 5.41 -3.12 30.43
CA GLU A 188 6.12 -2.15 31.29
C GLU A 188 6.14 -2.60 32.76
N LEU A 189 5.03 -3.11 33.30
CA LEU A 189 4.97 -3.61 34.68
C LEU A 189 5.81 -4.87 34.87
N ALA A 190 5.77 -5.80 33.91
CA ALA A 190 6.62 -6.99 33.94
C ALA A 190 8.11 -6.63 33.89
N ALA A 191 8.48 -5.57 33.18
CA ALA A 191 9.85 -5.10 33.10
C ALA A 191 10.36 -4.43 34.39
N ILE A 192 9.46 -3.90 35.24
CA ILE A 192 9.80 -3.23 36.50
C ILE A 192 9.86 -4.24 37.68
N GLY A 193 9.49 -5.50 37.46
CA GLY A 193 9.76 -6.60 38.40
C GLY A 193 8.76 -6.76 39.54
N TYR A 194 7.47 -6.84 39.20
CA TYR A 194 6.43 -7.44 40.06
C TYR A 194 6.07 -8.85 39.59
#